data_AF-M5EXC9-F1
#
_entry.id   AF-M5EXC9-F1
#
_cell.length_a   1.000
_cell.length_b   1.000
_cell.length_c   1.000
_cell.angle_alpha   90.00
_cell.angle_beta   90.00
_cell.angle_gamma   90.00
#
_symmetry.space_group_name_H-M   'P 1'
#
loop_
_entity.id
_entity.type
_entity.pdbx_description
1 polymer ?
#
loop_
_entity_poly.entity_id
_entity_poly.type
_entity_poly.pdbx_seq_one_letter_code
_entity_poly.pdbx_strand_id
1 'polypeptide(L)'
;MRFFGVSDVTMDDIDQAETSVRTKEAAELTDYLATDWTPWELFVSRIAPQAYAAAQDRLIDAVGDEFDSRLSQKPSERNLTGDSDAERELEQWSARKSPARLKAL
;
A
#
# COMPACT_ATOMS: atom_id res chain seq x y z
N MET A 1 -26.48 -6.83 -16.01
CA MET A 1 -26.97 -7.02 -14.62
C MET A 1 -28.45 -6.68 -14.57
N ARG A 2 -29.28 -7.49 -13.88
CA ARG A 2 -30.76 -7.35 -13.89
C ARG A 2 -31.27 -6.03 -13.30
N PHE A 3 -30.54 -5.41 -12.38
CA PHE A 3 -30.96 -4.21 -11.63
C PHE A 3 -30.15 -2.96 -11.96
N PHE A 4 -29.41 -2.95 -13.06
CA PHE A 4 -28.61 -1.78 -13.46
C PHE A 4 -29.49 -0.55 -13.73
N GLY A 5 -30.69 -0.73 -14.28
CA GLY A 5 -31.62 0.38 -14.54
C GLY A 5 -32.25 1.01 -13.29
N VAL A 6 -32.02 0.46 -12.10
CA VAL A 6 -32.54 0.98 -10.81
C VAL A 6 -31.42 1.28 -9.80
N SER A 7 -30.16 1.28 -10.25
CA SER A 7 -29.02 1.51 -9.36
C SER A 7 -28.68 3.00 -9.20
N ASP A 8 -29.50 3.90 -9.73
CA ASP A 8 -29.26 5.36 -9.78
C ASP A 8 -27.91 5.77 -10.39
N VAL A 9 -27.23 4.84 -11.08
CA VAL A 9 -25.98 5.08 -11.79
C VAL A 9 -26.32 5.70 -13.14
N THR A 10 -25.90 6.95 -13.33
CA THR A 10 -26.09 7.68 -14.58
C THR A 10 -24.96 7.39 -15.56
N MET A 11 -25.14 7.79 -16.82
CA MET A 11 -24.06 7.68 -17.81
C MET A 11 -22.86 8.56 -17.45
N ASP A 12 -23.10 9.73 -16.84
CA ASP A 12 -22.04 10.63 -16.37
C ASP A 12 -21.20 9.99 -15.26
N ASP A 13 -21.84 9.26 -14.34
CA ASP A 13 -21.12 8.51 -13.30
C ASP A 13 -20.19 7.44 -13.90
N ILE A 14 -20.59 6.81 -15.00
CA ILE A 14 -19.78 5.81 -15.71
C ILE A 14 -18.59 6.49 -16.39
N ASP A 15 -18.82 7.59 -17.10
CA ASP A 15 -17.77 8.34 -17.81
C ASP A 15 -16.74 8.93 -16.82
N GLN A 16 -17.23 9.43 -15.68
CA GLN A 16 -16.37 9.91 -14.60
C GLN A 16 -15.59 8.76 -13.95
N ALA A 17 -16.23 7.62 -13.70
CA ALA A 17 -15.57 6.45 -13.14
C ALA A 17 -14.47 5.93 -14.08
N GLU A 18 -14.74 5.85 -15.39
CA GLU A 18 -13.74 5.45 -16.38
C GLU A 18 -12.54 6.41 -16.36
N THR A 19 -12.79 7.71 -16.40
CA THR A 19 -11.73 8.72 -16.39
C THR A 19 -10.89 8.65 -15.10
N SER A 20 -11.55 8.48 -13.96
CA SER A 20 -10.91 8.35 -12.65
C SER A 20 -10.03 7.10 -12.57
N VAL A 21 -10.56 5.95 -13.01
CA VAL A 21 -9.81 4.69 -13.04
C VAL A 21 -8.60 4.81 -13.94
N ARG A 22 -8.75 5.30 -15.18
CA ARG A 22 -7.62 5.47 -16.12
C ARG A 22 -6.54 6.39 -15.57
N THR A 23 -6.96 7.48 -14.92
CA THR A 23 -6.02 8.44 -14.32
C THR A 23 -5.23 7.79 -13.17
N LYS A 24 -5.92 7.06 -12.28
CA LYS A 24 -5.28 6.37 -11.17
C LYS A 24 -4.41 5.21 -11.63
N GLU A 25 -4.85 4.44 -12.63
CA GLU A 25 -4.06 3.36 -13.20
C GLU A 25 -2.75 3.90 -13.78
N ALA A 26 -2.80 5.01 -14.52
CA ALA A 26 -1.60 5.64 -15.07
C ALA A 26 -0.63 6.13 -13.98
N ALA A 27 -1.13 6.55 -12.83
CA ALA A 27 -0.31 7.12 -11.75
C ALA A 27 0.19 6.07 -10.74
N GLU A 28 -0.64 5.08 -10.39
CA GLU A 28 -0.47 4.28 -9.17
C GLU A 28 -0.38 2.76 -9.45
N LEU A 29 -0.74 2.29 -10.64
CA LEU A 29 -0.85 0.84 -10.90
C LEU A 29 0.48 0.12 -10.69
N THR A 30 1.58 0.68 -11.18
CA THR A 30 2.90 0.03 -11.08
C THR A 30 3.31 -0.15 -9.61
N ASP A 31 3.12 0.89 -8.80
CA ASP A 31 3.44 0.84 -7.38
C ASP A 31 2.52 -0.15 -6.66
N TYR A 32 1.21 -0.10 -6.93
CA TYR A 32 0.24 -1.04 -6.38
C TYR A 32 0.59 -2.52 -6.65
N LEU A 33 0.96 -2.84 -7.90
CA LEU A 33 1.38 -4.20 -8.27
C LEU A 33 2.65 -4.62 -7.52
N ALA A 34 3.59 -3.70 -7.31
CA ALA A 34 4.86 -3.97 -6.65
C ALA A 34 4.74 -4.07 -5.11
N THR A 35 3.86 -3.30 -4.48
CA THR A 35 3.82 -3.17 -3.00
C THR A 35 2.64 -3.84 -2.32
N ASP A 36 1.48 -3.94 -2.98
CA ASP A 36 0.23 -4.35 -2.32
C ASP A 36 -0.44 -5.57 -2.96
N TRP A 37 0.00 -6.01 -4.16
CA TRP A 37 -0.59 -7.15 -4.85
C TRP A 37 0.14 -8.49 -4.58
N THR A 38 -0.33 -9.22 -3.57
CA THR A 38 0.23 -10.53 -3.15
C THR A 38 0.38 -11.57 -4.28
N PRO A 39 -0.55 -11.72 -5.24
CA PRO A 39 -0.36 -12.63 -6.37
C PRO A 39 0.88 -12.36 -7.21
N TRP A 40 1.25 -11.08 -7.39
CA TRP A 40 2.46 -10.72 -8.14
C TRP A 40 3.72 -11.05 -7.37
N GLU A 41 3.72 -10.76 -6.07
CA GLU A 41 4.80 -11.14 -5.15
C GLU A 41 5.06 -12.66 -5.18
N LEU A 42 4.01 -13.48 -5.05
CA LEU A 42 4.09 -14.95 -5.13
C LEU A 42 4.57 -15.43 -6.50
N PHE A 43 4.20 -14.75 -7.56
CA PHE A 43 4.65 -15.09 -8.90
C PHE A 43 6.16 -14.81 -9.06
N VAL A 44 6.61 -13.62 -8.67
CA VAL A 44 8.01 -13.18 -8.80
C VAL A 44 8.93 -14.03 -7.92
N SER A 45 8.53 -14.37 -6.70
CA SER A 45 9.33 -15.23 -5.80
C SER A 45 9.58 -16.61 -6.39
N ARG A 46 8.64 -17.13 -7.20
CA ARG A 46 8.79 -18.43 -7.87
C ARG A 46 9.59 -18.36 -9.16
N ILE A 47 9.38 -17.34 -9.99
CA ILE A 47 10.02 -17.24 -11.32
C ILE A 47 11.44 -16.67 -11.26
N ALA A 48 11.73 -15.81 -10.28
CA ALA A 48 12.99 -15.11 -10.13
C ALA A 48 13.40 -15.01 -8.65
N PRO A 49 13.64 -16.15 -7.97
CA PRO A 49 13.85 -16.19 -6.52
C PRO A 49 15.06 -15.38 -6.06
N GLN A 50 16.15 -15.34 -6.84
CA GLN A 50 17.35 -14.59 -6.49
C GLN A 50 17.13 -13.07 -6.58
N ALA A 51 16.43 -12.62 -7.63
CA ALA A 51 16.09 -11.21 -7.78
C ALA A 51 15.09 -10.76 -6.71
N TYR A 52 14.15 -11.64 -6.36
CA TYR A 52 13.20 -11.42 -5.27
C TYR A 52 13.90 -11.26 -3.91
N ALA A 53 14.79 -12.19 -3.55
CA ALA A 53 15.56 -12.11 -2.30
C ALA A 53 16.39 -10.82 -2.21
N ALA A 54 17.11 -10.47 -3.29
CA ALA A 54 17.91 -9.24 -3.32
C ALA A 54 17.05 -7.95 -3.20
N ALA A 55 15.81 -7.97 -3.73
CA ALA A 55 14.88 -6.85 -3.56
C ALA A 55 14.37 -6.75 -2.12
N GLN A 56 14.09 -7.89 -1.48
CA GLN A 56 13.66 -7.95 -0.08
C GLN A 56 14.76 -7.51 0.89
N ASP A 57 16.01 -7.92 0.65
CA ASP A 57 17.15 -7.49 1.48
C ASP A 57 17.34 -5.96 1.40
N ARG A 58 17.27 -5.39 0.19
CA ARG A 58 17.33 -3.92 0.01
C ARG A 58 16.17 -3.19 0.68
N LEU A 59 14.98 -3.78 0.68
CA LEU A 59 13.82 -3.20 1.37
C LEU A 59 14.07 -3.18 2.88
N ILE A 60 14.57 -4.27 3.45
CA ILE A 60 14.90 -4.36 4.87
C ILE A 60 15.97 -3.34 5.25
N ASP A 61 17.04 -3.24 4.44
CA ASP A 61 18.13 -2.29 4.67
C ASP A 61 17.65 -0.82 4.58
N ALA A 62 16.76 -0.51 3.64
CA ALA A 62 16.19 0.84 3.50
C ALA A 62 15.20 1.20 4.61
N VAL A 63 14.49 0.21 5.16
CA VAL A 63 13.49 0.42 6.21
C VAL A 63 14.14 0.48 7.59
N GLY A 64 15.27 -0.20 7.83
CA GLY A 64 15.88 -0.36 9.15
C GLY A 64 16.03 0.92 9.99
N ASP A 65 16.79 1.91 9.52
CA ASP A 65 17.07 3.13 10.31
C ASP A 65 16.13 4.29 9.95
N GLU A 66 15.56 4.28 8.75
CA GLU A 66 14.73 5.37 8.23
C GLU A 66 13.25 5.26 8.66
N PHE A 67 12.77 4.04 8.94
CA PHE A 67 11.38 3.83 9.36
C PHE A 67 11.11 4.40 10.74
N ASP A 68 11.97 4.13 11.73
CA ASP A 68 11.79 4.61 13.11
C ASP A 68 11.94 6.14 13.21
N SER A 69 12.84 6.72 12.43
CA SER A 69 13.02 8.17 12.34
C SER A 69 11.84 8.86 11.64
N ARG A 70 11.35 8.34 10.50
CA ARG A 70 10.14 8.87 9.84
C ARG A 70 8.87 8.67 10.68
N LEU A 71 8.78 7.56 11.41
CA LEU A 71 7.65 7.26 12.28
C LEU A 71 7.59 8.19 13.49
N SER A 72 8.73 8.58 14.07
CA SER A 72 8.78 9.57 15.16
C SER A 72 8.58 11.02 14.68
N GLN A 73 8.92 11.31 13.43
CA GLN A 73 8.75 12.64 12.84
C GLN A 73 7.29 12.96 12.46
N LYS A 74 6.51 12.01 11.95
CA LYS A 74 5.10 12.23 11.54
C LYS A 74 4.15 12.71 12.65
N PRO A 75 4.20 12.18 13.89
CA PRO A 75 3.44 12.74 15.03
C PRO A 75 3.90 14.15 15.38
N SER A 76 5.21 14.38 15.37
CA SER A 76 5.83 15.66 15.71
C SER A 76 5.42 16.78 14.74
N GLU A 77 5.36 16.48 13.44
CA GLU A 77 4.91 17.43 12.40
C GLU A 77 3.43 17.82 12.52
N ARG A 78 2.62 16.99 13.17
CA ARG A 78 1.19 17.24 13.38
C ARG A 78 0.86 17.76 14.77
N ASN A 79 1.86 18.02 15.63
CA ASN A 79 1.70 18.32 17.06
C ASN A 79 0.86 17.27 17.81
N LEU A 80 0.88 16.02 17.35
CA LEU A 80 0.12 14.90 17.93
C LEU A 80 0.99 14.04 18.87
N THR A 81 2.17 14.54 19.25
CA THR A 81 3.05 13.87 20.19
C THR A 81 2.37 13.77 21.57
N GLY A 82 2.09 12.55 22.04
CA GLY A 82 1.35 12.28 23.29
C GLY A 82 -0.17 12.11 23.13
N ASP A 83 -0.69 12.14 21.90
CA ASP A 83 -2.07 11.72 21.59
C ASP A 83 -2.12 10.19 21.44
N SER A 84 -2.74 9.53 22.41
CA SER A 84 -2.81 8.08 22.48
C SER A 84 -3.63 7.45 21.34
N ASP A 85 -4.56 8.18 20.73
CA ASP A 85 -5.32 7.69 19.57
C ASP A 85 -4.48 7.82 18.29
N ALA A 86 -3.73 8.93 18.14
CA ALA A 86 -2.81 9.10 17.01
C ALA A 86 -1.65 8.09 17.03
N GLU A 87 -1.10 7.81 18.22
CA GLU A 87 -0.09 6.77 18.42
C GLU A 87 -0.65 5.38 18.10
N ARG A 88 -1.89 5.07 18.53
CA ARG A 88 -2.55 3.79 18.23
C ARG A 88 -2.83 3.59 16.73
N GLU A 89 -3.26 4.62 16.01
CA GLU A 89 -3.47 4.53 14.56
C GLU A 89 -2.15 4.32 13.78
N LEU A 90 -1.08 4.98 14.23
CA LEU A 90 0.26 4.80 13.66
C LEU A 90 0.84 3.42 13.96
N GLU A 91 0.63 2.88 15.16
CA GLU A 91 0.97 1.51 15.50
C GLU A 91 0.22 0.49 14.62
N GLN A 92 -1.07 0.71 14.38
CA GLN A 92 -1.87 -0.15 13.49
C GLN A 92 -1.44 -0.04 12.03
N TRP A 93 -1.13 1.17 11.56
CA TRP A 93 -0.60 1.38 10.21
C TRP A 93 0.78 0.74 10.05
N SER A 94 1.65 0.88 11.05
CA SER A 94 2.97 0.25 11.12
C SER A 94 2.85 -1.27 11.12
N ALA A 95 1.99 -1.86 11.95
CA ALA A 95 1.76 -3.31 12.00
C ALA A 95 1.22 -3.88 10.68
N ARG A 96 0.45 -3.09 9.91
CA ARG A 96 -0.04 -3.48 8.58
C ARG A 96 1.03 -3.41 7.49
N LYS A 97 1.99 -2.48 7.60
CA LYS A 97 3.06 -2.26 6.62
C LYS A 97 4.41 -2.88 7.04
N SER A 98 4.47 -3.51 8.21
CA SER A 98 5.71 -4.06 8.76
C SER A 98 6.22 -5.27 7.93
N PRO A 99 7.49 -5.26 7.50
CA PRO A 99 8.08 -6.33 6.69
C PRO A 99 8.18 -7.68 7.43
N ALA A 100 7.93 -7.72 8.73
CA ALA A 100 7.93 -8.95 9.53
C ALA A 100 6.88 -9.99 9.07
N ARG A 101 5.81 -9.58 8.38
CA ARG A 101 4.83 -10.51 7.79
C ARG A 101 5.31 -11.16 6.48
N LEU A 102 6.30 -10.60 5.79
CA LEU A 102 6.85 -11.14 4.55
C LEU A 102 7.74 -12.38 4.76
N LYS A 103 8.11 -12.68 6.02
CA LYS A 103 8.93 -13.86 6.39
C LYS A 103 8.10 -15.08 6.83
N ALA A 104 6.77 -14.99 6.87
CA ALA A 104 5.89 -16.03 7.42
C ALA A 104 4.96 -16.71 6.37
N LEU A 105 5.19 -16.45 5.08
CA LEU A 105 4.62 -17.19 3.94
C LEU A 105 5.76 -17.75 3.09
#